data_AF-A0A1F1UQG2-F1
#
_entry.id   AF-A0A1F1UQG2-F1
#
_cell.length_a   1.000
_cell.length_b   1.000
_cell.length_c   1.000
_cell.angle_alpha   90.00
_cell.angle_beta   90.00
_cell.angle_gamma   90.00
#
_symmetry.space_group_name_H-M   'P 1'
#
loop_
_entity.id
_entity.type
_entity.pdbx_description
1 polymer ?
#
loop_
_entity_poly.entity_id
_entity_poly.type
_entity_poly.pdbx_seq_one_letter_code
_entity_poly.pdbx_strand_id
1 'polypeptide(L)'
;MKLHTSTRILSSCVAAALVALPAAPALAMQSDTFAEPSAESNAVVSVRTADDDPDTGVCTGTAIASHWVITARHCMDHLPQAGGSVRTGQGDNQKFYDVDKWMTTPKGDIALLHTSEDLGLDAYPELASDIPAAGSDATFYGWSSDGSGAGRTLPYADATVDGPTPMILFDGTDGVEATMKGGAATQPGDSGGALFSEGKVAAIASASLFMDPDNPDSAEEGVSPKVAFAPVASQADWIREQISAKEDSAETTPTENDGGTPTWMLITAGAAVVIALVVAAVARSRKRDADTAQ
;
A
#
# COMPACT_ATOMS: atom_id res chain seq x y z
N MET A 1 -64.70 40.60 38.11
CA MET A 1 -63.89 39.58 37.40
C MET A 1 -63.18 40.27 36.24
N LYS A 2 -61.95 39.84 35.98
CA LYS A 2 -60.84 40.61 35.38
C LYS A 2 -61.12 41.14 33.96
N LEU A 3 -60.87 42.44 33.75
CA LEU A 3 -60.67 43.03 32.41
C LEU A 3 -59.26 42.63 31.92
N HIS A 4 -59.19 42.00 30.76
CA HIS A 4 -57.93 41.69 30.09
C HIS A 4 -57.32 42.97 29.48
N THR A 5 -56.27 43.47 30.12
CA THR A 5 -55.36 44.47 29.52
C THR A 5 -54.48 43.76 28.50
N SER A 6 -54.73 43.99 27.22
CA SER A 6 -53.94 43.46 26.12
C SER A 6 -52.69 44.32 25.93
N THR A 7 -51.62 44.00 26.65
CA THR A 7 -50.30 44.61 26.46
C THR A 7 -49.66 44.02 25.22
N ARG A 8 -49.55 44.83 24.15
CA ARG A 8 -48.78 44.50 22.96
C ARG A 8 -47.29 44.46 23.32
N ILE A 9 -46.71 43.27 23.42
CA ILE A 9 -45.26 43.09 23.48
C ILE A 9 -44.77 42.98 22.04
N LEU A 10 -44.05 44.01 21.57
CA LEU A 10 -43.26 43.93 20.35
C LEU A 10 -42.16 42.89 20.59
N SER A 11 -42.29 41.70 20.00
CA SER A 11 -41.14 40.79 19.86
C SER A 11 -40.29 41.28 18.69
N SER A 12 -39.16 41.88 19.03
CA SER A 12 -38.10 42.22 18.09
C SER A 12 -37.55 40.92 17.47
N CYS A 13 -37.64 40.81 16.15
CA CYS A 13 -36.95 39.81 15.37
C CYS A 13 -35.44 40.03 15.49
N VAL A 14 -34.75 39.21 16.29
CA VAL A 14 -33.30 39.04 16.15
C VAL A 14 -33.11 38.00 15.05
N ALA A 15 -32.95 38.48 13.81
CA ALA A 15 -32.42 37.64 12.75
C ALA A 15 -30.94 37.39 13.07
N ALA A 16 -30.65 36.24 13.69
CA ALA A 16 -29.29 35.74 13.75
C ALA A 16 -28.89 35.40 12.31
N ALA A 17 -28.13 36.30 11.67
CA ALA A 17 -27.45 35.99 10.43
C ALA A 17 -26.40 34.92 10.74
N LEU A 18 -26.75 33.65 10.52
CA LEU A 18 -25.74 32.61 10.35
C LEU A 18 -24.89 33.03 9.14
N VAL A 19 -23.69 33.51 9.42
CA VAL A 19 -22.65 33.57 8.41
C VAL A 19 -22.35 32.12 8.06
N ALA A 20 -22.89 31.64 6.94
CA ALA A 20 -22.43 30.40 6.34
C ALA A 20 -20.98 30.64 5.93
N LEU A 21 -20.05 30.23 6.77
CA LEU A 21 -18.67 29.99 6.34
C LEU A 21 -18.76 28.98 5.19
N PRO A 22 -18.08 29.21 4.05
CA PRO A 22 -17.96 28.15 3.06
C PRO A 22 -17.26 26.98 3.76
N ALA A 23 -17.92 25.83 3.82
CA ALA A 23 -17.23 24.58 4.11
C ALA A 23 -16.14 24.44 3.04
N ALA A 24 -14.88 24.30 3.46
CA ALA A 24 -13.85 23.85 2.55
C ALA A 24 -14.34 22.52 1.94
N PRO A 25 -14.21 22.29 0.63
CA PRO A 25 -14.59 21.01 0.06
C PRO A 25 -13.71 19.94 0.71
N ALA A 26 -14.34 18.93 1.29
CA ALA A 26 -13.69 17.72 1.76
C ALA A 26 -13.11 17.01 0.54
N LEU A 27 -11.79 17.09 0.38
CA LEU A 27 -11.03 16.40 -0.65
C LEU A 27 -9.62 16.19 -0.09
N ALA A 28 -9.07 15.02 -0.39
CA ALA A 28 -7.68 14.84 -0.81
C ALA A 28 -6.62 14.30 0.18
N MET A 29 -5.50 13.63 -0.24
CA MET A 29 -4.23 13.86 0.48
C MET A 29 -4.05 15.34 0.38
N GLN A 30 -4.41 16.01 1.45
CA GLN A 30 -4.65 17.42 1.37
C GLN A 30 -3.29 18.03 1.55
N SER A 31 -2.73 18.51 0.46
CA SER A 31 -1.46 19.22 0.50
C SER A 31 -1.44 20.19 -0.66
N ASP A 32 -1.04 21.41 -0.33
CA ASP A 32 -0.76 22.47 -1.30
C ASP A 32 0.69 22.41 -1.79
N THR A 33 1.48 21.42 -1.33
CA THR A 33 2.87 21.21 -1.72
C THR A 33 3.03 19.98 -2.60
N PHE A 34 3.77 20.16 -3.70
CA PHE A 34 3.98 19.16 -4.73
C PHE A 34 5.47 18.88 -4.91
N ALA A 35 5.80 17.62 -5.12
CA ALA A 35 7.16 17.14 -5.23
C ALA A 35 7.73 17.43 -6.62
N GLU A 36 8.93 18.02 -6.64
CA GLU A 36 9.78 18.00 -7.83
C GLU A 36 10.34 16.59 -8.06
N PRO A 37 10.68 16.22 -9.31
CA PRO A 37 11.30 14.93 -9.60
C PRO A 37 12.63 14.74 -8.86
N SER A 38 12.76 13.62 -8.16
CA SER A 38 13.93 13.20 -7.39
C SER A 38 13.95 11.68 -7.29
N ALA A 39 15.05 11.08 -6.82
CA ALA A 39 15.09 9.63 -6.58
C ALA A 39 13.98 9.18 -5.62
N GLU A 40 13.70 9.97 -4.58
CA GLU A 40 12.66 9.68 -3.57
C GLU A 40 11.25 9.80 -4.18
N SER A 41 10.91 10.95 -4.76
CA SER A 41 9.58 11.18 -5.35
C SER A 41 9.29 10.30 -6.56
N ASN A 42 10.30 9.97 -7.39
CA ASN A 42 10.11 9.07 -8.54
C ASN A 42 9.84 7.62 -8.12
N ALA A 43 10.28 7.22 -6.93
CA ALA A 43 10.01 5.89 -6.39
C ALA A 43 8.58 5.76 -5.85
N VAL A 44 7.87 6.85 -5.58
CA VAL A 44 6.49 6.79 -5.08
C VAL A 44 5.52 6.54 -6.23
N VAL A 45 4.73 5.48 -6.09
CA VAL A 45 3.88 4.97 -7.16
C VAL A 45 2.41 4.95 -6.76
N SER A 46 1.54 5.10 -7.75
CA SER A 46 0.11 4.82 -7.58
C SER A 46 -0.13 3.33 -7.85
N VAL A 47 -0.96 2.70 -7.03
CA VAL A 47 -1.23 1.26 -7.06
C VAL A 47 -2.69 1.02 -7.40
N ARG A 48 -2.90 0.24 -8.45
CA ARG A 48 -4.14 -0.47 -8.74
C ARG A 48 -3.96 -1.92 -8.31
N THR A 49 -4.89 -2.40 -7.51
CA THR A 49 -4.83 -3.73 -6.90
C THR A 49 -5.58 -4.77 -7.74
N ALA A 50 -6.49 -4.31 -8.60
CA ALA A 50 -7.22 -5.11 -9.58
C ALA A 50 -7.37 -4.36 -10.92
N ASP A 51 -7.68 -5.09 -11.98
CA ASP A 51 -7.80 -4.54 -13.34
C ASP A 51 -9.03 -3.62 -13.51
N ASP A 52 -10.03 -3.78 -12.65
CA ASP A 52 -11.24 -2.96 -12.62
C ASP A 52 -11.16 -1.76 -11.67
N ASP A 53 -10.03 -1.59 -10.97
CA ASP A 53 -9.74 -0.37 -10.20
C ASP A 53 -9.61 0.86 -11.14
N PRO A 54 -9.94 2.07 -10.67
CA PRO A 54 -9.75 3.29 -11.45
C PRO A 54 -8.28 3.50 -11.84
N ASP A 55 -8.05 4.08 -13.02
CA ASP A 55 -6.70 4.36 -13.54
C ASP A 55 -5.87 5.29 -12.64
N THR A 56 -6.54 6.06 -11.78
CA THR A 56 -5.92 6.91 -10.77
C THR A 56 -5.23 6.13 -9.65
N GLY A 57 -5.57 4.84 -9.47
CA GLY A 57 -5.13 4.00 -8.36
C GLY A 57 -6.05 4.08 -7.15
N VAL A 58 -5.94 3.08 -6.27
CA VAL A 58 -6.70 2.94 -5.02
C VAL A 58 -5.82 2.86 -3.79
N CYS A 59 -4.51 2.72 -3.98
CA CYS A 59 -3.50 2.79 -2.94
C CYS A 59 -2.25 3.51 -3.47
N THR A 60 -1.35 3.84 -2.55
CA THR A 60 0.00 4.32 -2.84
C THR A 60 1.02 3.22 -2.52
N GLY A 61 2.17 3.27 -3.16
CA GLY A 61 3.29 2.38 -2.85
C GLY A 61 4.62 3.07 -3.08
N THR A 62 5.70 2.33 -2.87
CA THR A 62 7.07 2.78 -3.17
C THR A 62 7.84 1.68 -3.88
N ALA A 63 8.38 1.97 -5.05
CA ALA A 63 9.31 1.09 -5.75
C ALA A 63 10.62 1.00 -4.95
N ILE A 64 11.01 -0.20 -4.55
CA ILE A 64 12.19 -0.47 -3.71
C ILE A 64 13.23 -1.36 -4.41
N ALA A 65 12.90 -1.91 -5.58
CA ALA A 65 13.83 -2.53 -6.52
C ALA A 65 13.22 -2.56 -7.92
N SER A 66 13.98 -3.01 -8.94
CA SER A 66 13.57 -3.02 -10.35
C SER A 66 12.18 -3.58 -10.63
N HIS A 67 11.80 -4.63 -9.92
CA HIS A 67 10.49 -5.28 -10.09
C HIS A 67 9.63 -5.24 -8.82
N TRP A 68 10.01 -4.48 -7.79
CA TRP A 68 9.39 -4.61 -6.47
C TRP A 68 8.87 -3.29 -5.94
N VAL A 69 7.59 -3.29 -5.54
CA VAL A 69 6.92 -2.18 -4.87
C VAL A 69 6.48 -2.62 -3.49
N ILE A 70 6.80 -1.84 -2.46
CA ILE A 70 6.25 -2.00 -1.12
C ILE A 70 4.98 -1.16 -0.97
N THR A 71 3.96 -1.71 -0.32
CA THR A 71 2.66 -1.06 -0.06
C THR A 71 2.02 -1.68 1.19
N ALA A 72 0.79 -1.27 1.52
CA ALA A 72 0.04 -1.82 2.65
C ALA A 72 -0.58 -3.17 2.30
N ARG A 73 -0.60 -4.08 3.28
CA ARG A 73 -1.24 -5.40 3.14
C ARG A 73 -2.76 -5.28 2.99
N HIS A 74 -3.41 -4.37 3.69
CA HIS A 74 -4.87 -4.25 3.58
C HIS A 74 -5.34 -3.88 2.16
N CYS A 75 -4.49 -3.27 1.33
CA CYS A 75 -4.78 -2.96 -0.06
C CYS A 75 -5.05 -4.21 -0.90
N MET A 76 -4.44 -5.36 -0.56
CA MET A 76 -4.46 -6.53 -1.45
C MET A 76 -4.84 -7.86 -0.77
N ASP A 77 -4.79 -7.98 0.56
CA ASP A 77 -5.01 -9.27 1.27
C ASP A 77 -6.45 -9.79 1.15
N HIS A 78 -7.39 -8.92 0.74
CA HIS A 78 -8.78 -9.28 0.49
C HIS A 78 -9.02 -9.79 -0.94
N LEU A 79 -8.03 -9.67 -1.83
CA LEU A 79 -8.15 -10.07 -3.23
C LEU A 79 -7.81 -11.55 -3.43
N PRO A 80 -8.53 -12.25 -4.33
CA PRO A 80 -8.34 -13.69 -4.53
C PRO A 80 -7.04 -14.05 -5.28
N GLN A 81 -6.48 -13.10 -6.03
CA GLN A 81 -5.27 -13.27 -6.82
C GLN A 81 -4.60 -11.91 -7.07
N ALA A 82 -3.35 -11.94 -7.54
CA ALA A 82 -2.67 -10.72 -8.00
C ALA A 82 -3.25 -10.23 -9.34
N GLY A 83 -3.17 -8.92 -9.56
CA GLY A 83 -3.62 -8.22 -10.75
C GLY A 83 -3.46 -6.72 -10.57
N GLY A 84 -4.04 -5.93 -11.48
CA GLY A 84 -3.89 -4.49 -11.47
C GLY A 84 -2.52 -4.05 -11.98
N SER A 85 -2.13 -2.83 -11.62
CA SER A 85 -0.93 -2.18 -12.16
C SER A 85 -0.34 -1.16 -11.20
N VAL A 86 0.93 -0.86 -11.42
CA VAL A 86 1.66 0.21 -10.75
C VAL A 86 1.87 1.34 -11.75
N ARG A 87 1.57 2.58 -11.34
CA ARG A 87 1.87 3.78 -12.13
C ARG A 87 3.06 4.53 -11.51
N THR A 88 4.14 4.67 -12.29
CA THR A 88 5.32 5.47 -11.92
C THR A 88 5.29 6.85 -12.59
N GLY A 89 6.15 7.76 -12.12
CA GLY A 89 6.41 9.04 -12.76
C GLY A 89 5.34 10.11 -12.55
N GLN A 90 5.63 11.29 -13.08
CA GLN A 90 4.79 12.49 -12.98
C GLN A 90 4.59 13.13 -14.37
N GLY A 91 3.51 13.91 -14.53
CA GLY A 91 3.21 14.64 -15.75
C GLY A 91 3.04 13.70 -16.95
N ASP A 92 3.68 14.02 -18.07
CA ASP A 92 3.68 13.22 -19.30
C ASP A 92 4.63 12.01 -19.26
N ASN A 93 5.42 11.86 -18.18
CA ASN A 93 6.36 10.75 -18.01
C ASN A 93 5.74 9.54 -17.27
N GLN A 94 4.42 9.55 -17.03
CA GLN A 94 3.75 8.46 -16.34
C GLN A 94 3.77 7.18 -17.16
N LYS A 95 4.08 6.06 -16.50
CA LYS A 95 4.12 4.72 -17.10
C LYS A 95 3.39 3.73 -16.20
N PHE A 96 2.78 2.72 -16.81
CA PHE A 96 2.01 1.68 -16.11
C PHE A 96 2.68 0.33 -16.31
N TYR A 97 2.72 -0.47 -15.24
CA TYR A 97 3.37 -1.77 -15.19
C TYR A 97 2.42 -2.77 -14.55
N ASP A 98 2.18 -3.89 -15.21
CA ASP A 98 1.28 -4.92 -14.68
C ASP A 98 1.87 -5.60 -13.45
N VAL A 99 1.02 -5.89 -12.46
CA VAL A 99 1.39 -6.65 -11.27
C VAL A 99 1.08 -8.12 -11.50
N ASP A 100 2.11 -8.97 -11.49
CA ASP A 100 1.96 -10.41 -11.76
C ASP A 100 1.90 -11.25 -10.47
N LYS A 101 2.34 -10.68 -9.34
CA LYS A 101 2.37 -11.35 -8.03
C LYS A 101 2.33 -10.34 -6.91
N TRP A 102 1.75 -10.74 -5.78
CA TRP A 102 1.95 -10.08 -4.50
C TRP A 102 2.32 -11.08 -3.41
N MET A 103 2.87 -10.57 -2.32
CA MET A 103 3.09 -11.31 -1.07
C MET A 103 2.97 -10.40 0.14
N THR A 104 2.55 -10.97 1.26
CA THR A 104 2.39 -10.24 2.52
C THR A 104 3.50 -10.60 3.48
N THR A 105 3.92 -9.61 4.26
CA THR A 105 4.87 -9.85 5.35
C THR A 105 4.27 -10.79 6.41
N PRO A 106 5.10 -11.56 7.14
CA PRO A 106 4.63 -12.43 8.22
C PRO A 106 3.84 -11.69 9.31
N LYS A 107 4.15 -10.41 9.55
CA LYS A 107 3.48 -9.54 10.51
C LYS A 107 3.47 -8.10 10.01
N GLY A 108 2.48 -7.35 10.44
CA GLY A 108 2.32 -5.94 10.11
C GLY A 108 1.60 -5.72 8.78
N ASP A 109 1.18 -4.48 8.58
CA ASP A 109 0.41 -4.06 7.40
C ASP A 109 1.31 -3.74 6.21
N ILE A 110 2.10 -4.73 5.76
CA ILE A 110 3.06 -4.55 4.68
C ILE A 110 2.92 -5.68 3.66
N ALA A 111 2.86 -5.30 2.39
CA ALA A 111 2.90 -6.20 1.24
C ALA A 111 3.95 -5.75 0.23
N LEU A 112 4.38 -6.72 -0.59
CA LEU A 112 5.23 -6.53 -1.74
C LEU A 112 4.45 -6.90 -3.00
N LEU A 113 4.47 -6.01 -3.99
CA LEU A 113 3.99 -6.26 -5.34
C LEU A 113 5.20 -6.51 -6.23
N HIS A 114 5.06 -7.47 -7.14
CA HIS A 114 6.03 -7.70 -8.19
C HIS A 114 5.45 -7.27 -9.53
N THR A 115 6.22 -6.51 -10.31
CA THR A 115 5.85 -6.10 -11.66
C THR A 115 6.41 -7.03 -12.71
N SER A 116 5.63 -7.30 -13.77
CA SER A 116 6.04 -8.14 -14.89
C SER A 116 7.22 -7.57 -15.67
N GLU A 117 7.38 -6.25 -15.64
CA GLU A 117 8.41 -5.47 -16.32
C GLU A 117 9.26 -4.68 -15.31
N ASP A 118 10.50 -4.38 -15.70
CA ASP A 118 11.40 -3.51 -14.91
C ASP A 118 10.83 -2.09 -14.91
N LEU A 119 10.65 -1.54 -13.71
CA LEU A 119 10.17 -0.18 -13.48
C LEU A 119 11.09 0.88 -14.10
N GLY A 120 12.37 0.57 -14.28
CA GLY A 120 13.33 1.42 -14.99
C GLY A 120 13.58 2.76 -14.31
N LEU A 121 13.62 2.78 -12.98
CA LEU A 121 13.96 3.97 -12.20
C LEU A 121 15.48 4.10 -12.07
N ASP A 122 15.98 5.32 -12.01
CA ASP A 122 17.42 5.59 -11.88
C ASP A 122 18.00 5.13 -10.53
N ALA A 123 17.16 5.07 -9.49
CA ALA A 123 17.51 4.66 -8.14
C ALA A 123 16.27 4.18 -7.37
N TYR A 124 16.52 3.37 -6.34
CA TYR A 124 15.51 2.88 -5.40
C TYR A 124 15.93 3.24 -3.97
N PRO A 125 15.01 3.73 -3.13
CA PRO A 125 15.31 4.06 -1.74
C PRO A 125 15.62 2.81 -0.91
N GLU A 126 16.55 2.94 0.03
CA GLU A 126 16.82 1.87 0.99
C GLU A 126 15.68 1.73 2.01
N LEU A 127 15.52 0.52 2.56
CA LEU A 127 14.67 0.29 3.73
C LEU A 127 15.41 0.69 5.01
N ALA A 128 14.75 1.41 5.91
CA ALA A 128 15.32 1.71 7.20
C ALA A 128 15.59 0.42 8.02
N SER A 129 16.71 0.40 8.74
CA SER A 129 17.06 -0.68 9.67
C SER A 129 16.44 -0.48 11.06
N ASP A 130 15.97 0.72 11.34
CA ASP A 130 15.53 1.15 12.66
C ASP A 130 14.16 1.81 12.57
N ILE A 131 13.39 1.70 13.64
CA ILE A 131 12.12 2.42 13.79
C ILE A 131 12.45 3.90 14.02
N PRO A 132 11.81 4.83 13.29
CA PRO A 132 12.11 6.25 13.44
C PRO A 132 11.77 6.73 14.85
N ALA A 133 12.64 7.57 15.41
CA ALA A 133 12.51 8.04 16.79
C ALA A 133 11.43 9.12 16.91
N ALA A 134 10.75 9.17 18.07
CA ALA A 134 9.83 10.26 18.38
C ALA A 134 10.54 11.63 18.26
N GLY A 135 9.88 12.58 17.61
CA GLY A 135 10.38 13.90 17.29
C GLY A 135 11.22 13.98 16.01
N SER A 136 11.51 12.87 15.33
CA SER A 136 12.23 12.91 14.05
C SER A 136 11.36 13.52 12.95
N ASP A 137 12.00 14.27 12.06
CA ASP A 137 11.38 14.72 10.82
C ASP A 137 11.26 13.56 9.83
N ALA A 138 10.19 13.60 9.04
CA ALA A 138 9.92 12.65 7.98
C ALA A 138 9.18 13.35 6.82
N THR A 139 9.11 12.66 5.69
CA THR A 139 8.35 13.10 4.51
C THR A 139 7.36 12.02 4.14
N PHE A 140 6.13 12.41 3.80
CA PHE A 140 5.11 11.50 3.32
C PHE A 140 4.62 11.94 1.94
N TYR A 141 4.38 10.97 1.07
CA TYR A 141 3.87 11.17 -0.29
C TYR A 141 2.65 10.29 -0.50
N GLY A 142 1.68 10.79 -1.27
CA GLY A 142 0.41 10.11 -1.49
C GLY A 142 -0.15 10.33 -2.88
N TRP A 143 -0.59 9.26 -3.53
CA TRP A 143 -1.26 9.31 -4.83
C TRP A 143 -2.78 9.11 -4.71
N SER A 144 -3.38 9.36 -3.54
CA SER A 144 -4.82 9.18 -3.35
C SER A 144 -5.63 9.81 -4.50
N SER A 145 -6.60 9.05 -5.03
CA SER A 145 -7.44 9.46 -6.16
C SER A 145 -8.55 10.43 -5.81
N ASP A 146 -8.91 10.49 -4.53
CA ASP A 146 -9.81 11.53 -4.03
C ASP A 146 -9.01 12.81 -3.67
N GLY A 147 -7.70 12.78 -4.01
CA GLY A 147 -6.49 13.53 -3.64
C GLY A 147 -6.04 14.71 -4.47
N SER A 148 -5.05 15.46 -3.93
CA SER A 148 -4.10 16.23 -4.73
C SER A 148 -3.33 15.26 -5.63
N GLY A 149 -3.24 13.99 -5.21
CA GLY A 149 -2.73 12.84 -5.95
C GLY A 149 -3.62 12.36 -7.10
N ALA A 150 -4.87 12.83 -7.22
CA ALA A 150 -5.71 12.55 -8.39
C ALA A 150 -5.13 13.20 -9.67
N GLY A 151 -4.31 14.24 -9.47
CA GLY A 151 -3.64 14.96 -10.53
C GLY A 151 -2.46 14.19 -11.13
N ARG A 152 -1.62 14.94 -11.85
CA ARG A 152 -0.44 14.39 -12.53
C ARG A 152 0.87 14.70 -11.82
N THR A 153 0.80 15.37 -10.68
CA THR A 153 1.95 15.80 -9.88
C THR A 153 1.79 15.23 -8.49
N LEU A 154 2.85 14.64 -7.95
CA LEU A 154 2.82 13.97 -6.66
C LEU A 154 2.74 15.02 -5.54
N PRO A 155 1.70 15.03 -4.70
CA PRO A 155 1.71 15.82 -3.49
C PRO A 155 2.62 15.18 -2.43
N TYR A 156 3.16 16.01 -1.54
CA TYR A 156 3.90 15.54 -0.37
C TYR A 156 3.57 16.40 0.85
N ALA A 157 3.90 15.90 2.03
CA ALA A 157 3.85 16.63 3.28
C ALA A 157 5.10 16.32 4.10
N ASP A 158 5.64 17.35 4.76
CA ASP A 158 6.55 17.13 5.89
C ASP A 158 5.73 16.54 7.05
N ALA A 159 6.37 15.70 7.87
CA ALA A 159 5.77 15.08 9.03
C ALA A 159 6.70 15.13 10.25
N THR A 160 6.13 14.98 11.44
CA THR A 160 6.87 14.66 12.67
C THR A 160 6.42 13.31 13.17
N VAL A 161 7.37 12.44 13.48
CA VAL A 161 7.09 11.17 14.16
C VAL A 161 6.71 11.44 15.60
N ASP A 162 5.52 11.03 16.01
CA ASP A 162 5.01 11.25 17.37
C ASP A 162 5.54 10.20 18.34
N GLY A 163 5.75 8.97 17.85
CA GLY A 163 6.29 7.86 18.62
C GLY A 163 5.51 6.55 18.41
N PRO A 164 5.66 5.57 19.32
CA PRO A 164 4.99 4.28 19.18
C PRO A 164 3.48 4.38 19.40
N THR A 165 2.71 3.59 18.65
CA THR A 165 1.25 3.49 18.77
C THR A 165 0.80 2.03 18.80
N PRO A 166 -0.20 1.65 19.64
CA PRO A 166 -0.79 0.32 19.61
C PRO A 166 -1.73 0.12 18.41
N MET A 167 -2.02 1.18 17.64
CA MET A 167 -2.92 1.15 16.49
C MET A 167 -2.21 0.56 15.28
N ILE A 168 -2.05 -0.76 15.26
CA ILE A 168 -1.36 -1.47 14.19
C ILE A 168 -2.16 -2.70 13.75
N LEU A 169 -2.18 -2.97 12.44
CA LEU A 169 -2.93 -4.08 11.85
C LEU A 169 -2.05 -5.33 11.67
N PHE A 170 -2.71 -6.47 11.40
CA PHE A 170 -2.07 -7.74 11.00
C PHE A 170 -0.96 -8.23 11.93
N ASP A 171 -1.23 -8.26 13.24
CA ASP A 171 -0.31 -8.74 14.28
C ASP A 171 1.05 -8.01 14.32
N GLY A 172 1.10 -6.78 13.77
CA GLY A 172 2.22 -5.86 13.98
C GLY A 172 2.39 -5.55 15.47
N THR A 173 3.62 -5.26 15.90
CA THR A 173 3.94 -5.09 17.33
C THR A 173 4.60 -3.77 17.67
N ASP A 174 4.90 -2.98 16.65
CA ASP A 174 5.85 -1.88 16.69
C ASP A 174 5.33 -0.65 15.93
N GLY A 175 4.01 -0.50 15.79
CA GLY A 175 3.38 0.62 15.08
C GLY A 175 3.92 1.99 15.50
N VAL A 176 4.01 2.91 14.53
CA VAL A 176 4.45 4.29 14.75
C VAL A 176 3.35 5.25 14.33
N GLU A 177 3.13 6.30 15.12
CA GLU A 177 2.29 7.43 14.75
C GLU A 177 3.15 8.58 14.23
N ALA A 178 2.68 9.26 13.18
CA ALA A 178 3.24 10.53 12.75
C ALA A 178 2.14 11.53 12.39
N THR A 179 2.44 12.82 12.61
CA THR A 179 1.56 13.95 12.27
C THR A 179 2.11 14.70 11.07
N MET A 180 1.29 14.85 10.04
CA MET A 180 1.55 15.68 8.86
C MET A 180 1.55 17.17 9.24
N LYS A 181 2.48 17.94 8.68
CA LYS A 181 2.68 19.37 8.92
C LYS A 181 1.97 20.20 7.84
N GLY A 182 1.93 21.51 8.05
CA GLY A 182 1.45 22.46 7.03
C GLY A 182 -0.05 22.39 6.73
N GLY A 183 -0.84 21.81 7.65
CA GLY A 183 -2.26 21.56 7.42
C GLY A 183 -2.53 20.36 6.51
N ALA A 184 -1.50 19.58 6.18
CA ALA A 184 -1.68 18.43 5.34
C ALA A 184 -2.36 17.27 6.06
N ALA A 185 -3.04 16.42 5.29
CA ALA A 185 -3.74 15.26 5.82
C ALA A 185 -3.79 14.11 4.80
N THR A 186 -4.03 12.91 5.30
CA THR A 186 -4.14 11.67 4.52
C THR A 186 -5.57 11.19 4.44
N GLN A 187 -5.88 10.34 3.48
CA GLN A 187 -7.21 9.79 3.27
C GLN A 187 -7.17 8.44 2.53
N PRO A 188 -8.31 7.78 2.21
CA PRO A 188 -8.31 6.58 1.36
C PRO A 188 -7.53 6.82 0.06
N GLY A 189 -6.70 5.85 -0.33
CA GLY A 189 -5.78 5.99 -1.47
C GLY A 189 -4.34 6.36 -1.09
N ASP A 190 -4.12 7.00 0.06
CA ASP A 190 -2.76 7.20 0.60
C ASP A 190 -2.25 5.98 1.35
N SER A 191 -3.16 5.05 1.67
CA SER A 191 -2.84 3.71 2.17
C SER A 191 -1.68 3.08 1.40
N GLY A 192 -0.70 2.57 2.12
CA GLY A 192 0.50 1.96 1.53
C GLY A 192 1.60 2.94 1.12
N GLY A 193 1.35 4.25 1.18
CA GLY A 193 2.39 5.26 1.01
C GLY A 193 3.48 5.14 2.08
N ALA A 194 4.72 5.40 1.69
CA ALA A 194 5.86 5.35 2.61
C ALA A 194 6.02 6.65 3.39
N LEU A 195 6.32 6.51 4.68
CA LEU A 195 6.95 7.54 5.48
C LEU A 195 8.47 7.44 5.28
N PHE A 196 9.05 8.46 4.65
CA PHE A 196 10.49 8.58 4.45
C PHE A 196 11.14 9.26 5.64
N SER A 197 12.19 8.65 6.19
CA SER A 197 13.02 9.26 7.23
C SER A 197 14.49 9.06 6.85
N GLU A 198 15.26 10.15 6.88
CA GLU A 198 16.66 10.16 6.42
C GLU A 198 16.86 9.61 4.99
N GLY A 199 15.88 9.83 4.10
CA GLY A 199 15.89 9.34 2.71
C GLY A 199 15.63 7.83 2.56
N LYS A 200 15.20 7.15 3.62
CA LYS A 200 14.88 5.72 3.63
C LYS A 200 13.39 5.48 3.86
N VAL A 201 12.87 4.39 3.31
CA VAL A 201 11.51 3.91 3.60
C VAL A 201 11.49 3.40 5.04
N ALA A 202 10.92 4.20 5.95
CA ALA A 202 10.93 3.91 7.38
C ALA A 202 9.68 3.14 7.82
N ALA A 203 8.52 3.51 7.30
CA ALA A 203 7.24 2.88 7.65
C ALA A 203 6.20 3.03 6.53
N ILE A 204 5.17 2.20 6.54
CA ILE A 204 4.11 2.16 5.51
C ILE A 204 2.78 2.59 6.13
N ALA A 205 2.06 3.53 5.50
CA ALA A 205 0.79 4.03 5.99
C ALA A 205 -0.25 2.91 6.08
N SER A 206 -0.74 2.65 7.29
CA SER A 206 -1.61 1.53 7.60
C SER A 206 -3.04 1.98 7.91
N ALA A 207 -3.21 2.93 8.83
CA ALA A 207 -4.51 3.41 9.24
C ALA A 207 -4.47 4.90 9.57
N SER A 208 -5.41 5.67 9.03
CA SER A 208 -5.64 7.05 9.45
C SER A 208 -6.24 7.05 10.86
N LEU A 209 -5.71 7.91 11.72
CA LEU A 209 -6.18 8.07 13.09
C LEU A 209 -7.16 9.24 13.11
N PHE A 210 -8.44 8.96 12.90
CA PHE A 210 -9.51 9.96 12.76
C PHE A 210 -9.91 10.64 14.08
N MET A 211 -9.05 10.65 15.10
CA MET A 211 -9.42 11.13 16.42
C MET A 211 -8.41 12.17 16.91
N ASP A 212 -8.79 13.44 16.85
CA ASP A 212 -8.31 14.41 17.81
C ASP A 212 -9.00 14.11 19.16
N PRO A 213 -8.28 13.66 20.20
CA PRO A 213 -8.90 13.37 21.50
C PRO A 213 -9.49 14.62 22.17
N ASP A 214 -9.05 15.82 21.78
CA ASP A 214 -9.54 17.10 22.29
C ASP A 214 -10.66 17.69 21.42
N ASN A 215 -10.87 17.16 20.21
CA ASN A 215 -11.96 17.55 19.31
C ASN A 215 -12.50 16.36 18.49
N PRO A 216 -13.31 15.47 19.09
CA PRO A 216 -13.80 14.25 18.44
C PRO A 216 -14.71 14.52 17.22
N ASP A 217 -15.20 15.74 17.06
CA ASP A 217 -16.01 16.18 15.91
C ASP A 217 -15.14 16.63 14.72
N SER A 218 -13.80 16.72 14.88
CA SER A 218 -12.85 17.04 13.80
C SER A 218 -12.45 15.83 12.96
N ALA A 219 -13.08 14.68 13.19
CA ALA A 219 -13.04 13.56 12.27
C ALA A 219 -13.76 13.98 10.98
N GLU A 220 -13.13 14.83 10.18
CA GLU A 220 -13.59 15.09 8.82
C GLU A 220 -13.63 13.75 8.08
N GLU A 221 -14.74 13.48 7.40
CA GLU A 221 -15.07 12.18 6.85
C GLU A 221 -13.92 11.59 6.02
N GLY A 222 -13.13 10.70 6.64
CA GLY A 222 -12.05 9.99 5.94
C GLY A 222 -10.74 10.75 5.78
N VAL A 223 -10.54 11.92 6.39
CA VAL A 223 -9.26 12.68 6.30
C VAL A 223 -8.59 12.78 7.68
N SER A 224 -7.28 12.56 7.78
CA SER A 224 -6.54 12.74 9.05
C SER A 224 -5.10 13.23 8.87
N PRO A 225 -4.66 14.26 9.62
CA PRO A 225 -3.26 14.64 9.71
C PRO A 225 -2.42 13.62 10.50
N LYS A 226 -3.05 12.77 11.31
CA LYS A 226 -2.38 11.75 12.13
C LYS A 226 -2.57 10.37 11.52
N VAL A 227 -1.47 9.65 11.35
CA VAL A 227 -1.48 8.33 10.69
C VAL A 227 -0.68 7.35 11.52
N ALA A 228 -1.25 6.15 11.66
CA ALA A 228 -0.52 4.99 12.12
C ALA A 228 0.16 4.29 10.94
N PHE A 229 1.44 4.02 11.11
CA PHE A 229 2.30 3.36 10.15
C PHE A 229 2.81 2.02 10.69
N ALA A 230 2.97 1.07 9.78
CA ALA A 230 3.68 -0.18 10.02
C ALA A 230 5.18 0.02 9.71
N PRO A 231 6.10 -0.04 10.70
CA PRO A 231 7.52 0.13 10.41
C PRO A 231 8.07 -1.00 9.55
N VAL A 232 8.95 -0.64 8.64
CA VAL A 232 9.62 -1.61 7.75
C VAL A 232 10.71 -2.38 8.49
N ALA A 233 11.34 -1.77 9.50
CA ALA A 233 12.51 -2.31 10.18
C ALA A 233 12.30 -3.75 10.69
N SER A 234 11.14 -4.09 11.27
CA SER A 234 10.88 -5.44 11.80
C SER A 234 10.68 -6.52 10.74
N GLN A 235 10.38 -6.13 9.49
CA GLN A 235 10.19 -7.03 8.36
C GLN A 235 11.31 -6.91 7.31
N ALA A 236 12.29 -6.03 7.52
CA ALA A 236 13.26 -5.62 6.50
C ALA A 236 14.10 -6.80 5.98
N ASP A 237 14.53 -7.72 6.85
CA ASP A 237 15.30 -8.89 6.45
C ASP A 237 14.49 -9.86 5.58
N TRP A 238 13.23 -10.10 5.95
CA TRP A 238 12.32 -10.91 5.16
C TRP A 238 12.06 -10.27 3.78
N ILE A 239 11.84 -8.95 3.74
CA ILE A 239 11.63 -8.21 2.49
C ILE A 239 12.85 -8.34 1.58
N ARG A 240 14.07 -8.12 2.11
CA ARG A 240 15.31 -8.27 1.35
C ARG A 240 15.48 -9.69 0.80
N GLU A 241 15.17 -10.71 1.60
CA GLU A 241 15.20 -12.11 1.16
C GLU A 241 14.26 -12.35 -0.04
N GLN A 242 13.03 -11.81 -0.01
CA GLN A 242 12.09 -11.97 -1.11
C GLN A 242 12.56 -11.28 -2.40
N ILE A 243 13.20 -10.12 -2.28
CA ILE A 243 13.72 -9.37 -3.42
C ILE A 243 14.89 -10.13 -4.05
N SER A 244 15.90 -10.52 -3.27
CA SER A 244 17.11 -11.17 -3.78
C SER A 244 16.87 -12.57 -4.34
N ALA A 245 16.02 -13.39 -3.73
CA ALA A 245 15.76 -14.76 -4.19
C ALA A 245 15.20 -14.81 -5.63
N LYS A 246 14.58 -13.73 -6.09
CA LYS A 246 13.96 -13.65 -7.42
C LYS A 246 14.88 -13.06 -8.47
N GLU A 247 15.75 -12.12 -8.11
CA GLU A 247 16.80 -11.60 -9.00
C GLU A 247 17.75 -12.73 -9.43
N ASP A 248 18.16 -13.60 -8.49
CA ASP A 248 18.97 -14.79 -8.79
C ASP A 248 18.29 -15.79 -9.73
N SER A 249 16.94 -15.83 -9.72
CA SER A 249 16.16 -16.71 -10.59
C SER A 249 16.01 -16.15 -12.02
N ALA A 250 16.14 -14.82 -12.19
CA ALA A 250 16.05 -14.14 -13.47
C ALA A 250 17.39 -14.10 -14.22
N GLU A 251 18.53 -14.20 -13.53
CA GLU A 251 19.86 -14.08 -14.16
C GLU A 251 20.36 -15.40 -14.81
N THR A 252 19.75 -16.56 -14.52
CA THR A 252 20.08 -17.82 -15.23
C THR A 252 19.43 -17.92 -16.61
N THR A 253 19.89 -17.11 -17.56
CA THR A 253 19.71 -17.37 -19.00
C THR A 253 20.88 -18.24 -19.48
N PRO A 254 20.68 -19.47 -20.01
CA PRO A 254 21.78 -20.25 -20.56
C PRO A 254 22.34 -19.52 -21.80
N THR A 255 23.61 -19.13 -21.72
CA THR A 255 24.37 -18.64 -22.87
C THR A 255 24.47 -19.76 -23.90
N GLU A 256 23.85 -19.52 -25.06
CA GLU A 256 23.97 -20.34 -26.25
C GLU A 256 25.42 -20.22 -26.77
N ASN A 257 26.24 -21.24 -26.50
CA ASN A 257 27.53 -21.42 -27.15
C ASN A 257 27.41 -22.49 -28.23
N ASP A 258 27.51 -22.03 -29.47
CA ASP A 258 27.62 -22.81 -30.70
C ASP A 258 28.83 -23.76 -30.64
N GLY A 259 28.59 -25.05 -30.90
CA GLY A 259 29.61 -26.09 -30.75
C GLY A 259 29.14 -27.54 -30.85
N GLY A 260 28.33 -27.89 -31.86
CA GLY A 260 28.32 -29.22 -32.50
C GLY A 260 27.89 -30.49 -31.72
N THR A 261 26.69 -30.98 -32.07
CA THR A 261 26.18 -32.40 -32.11
C THR A 261 25.84 -33.20 -30.84
N PRO A 262 24.82 -34.10 -30.85
CA PRO A 262 23.42 -33.96 -31.30
C PRO A 262 22.37 -34.47 -30.27
N THR A 263 21.13 -34.00 -30.48
CA THR A 263 19.88 -34.05 -29.71
C THR A 263 19.25 -35.44 -29.43
N TRP A 264 19.83 -36.32 -28.60
CA TRP A 264 19.11 -37.55 -28.20
C TRP A 264 19.37 -38.10 -26.80
N MET A 265 20.07 -37.36 -25.93
CA MET A 265 20.20 -37.74 -24.51
C MET A 265 19.81 -36.56 -23.62
N LEU A 266 19.07 -36.87 -22.56
CA LEU A 266 18.53 -36.01 -21.50
C LEU A 266 17.06 -35.53 -21.65
N ILE A 267 16.16 -36.47 -21.95
CA ILE A 267 14.82 -36.47 -21.33
C ILE A 267 14.79 -37.67 -20.38
N THR A 268 14.97 -37.45 -19.06
CA THR A 268 14.39 -38.31 -18.00
C THR A 268 14.72 -37.74 -16.61
N ALA A 269 13.96 -36.74 -16.14
CA ALA A 269 13.77 -36.46 -14.72
C ALA A 269 12.52 -35.61 -14.54
N GLY A 270 11.35 -36.26 -14.53
CA GLY A 270 10.07 -35.55 -14.38
C GLY A 270 8.81 -36.38 -14.60
N ALA A 271 8.92 -37.68 -14.91
CA ALA A 271 7.77 -38.59 -15.07
C ALA A 271 7.80 -39.77 -14.08
N ALA A 272 8.49 -39.65 -12.95
CA ALA A 272 8.60 -40.71 -11.94
C ALA A 272 7.63 -40.58 -10.76
N VAL A 273 6.89 -39.47 -10.62
CA VAL A 273 5.99 -39.26 -9.46
C VAL A 273 4.50 -39.52 -9.79
N VAL A 274 4.09 -39.52 -11.07
CA VAL A 274 2.67 -39.71 -11.44
C VAL A 274 2.30 -41.18 -11.70
N ILE A 275 3.27 -42.08 -11.95
CA ILE A 275 2.98 -43.51 -12.21
C ILE A 275 2.84 -44.32 -10.90
N ALA A 276 3.36 -43.85 -9.77
CA ALA A 276 3.23 -44.54 -8.48
C ALA A 276 1.82 -44.48 -7.88
N LEU A 277 0.98 -43.51 -8.26
CA LEU A 277 -0.39 -43.37 -7.72
C LEU A 277 -1.45 -44.18 -8.48
N VAL A 278 -1.20 -44.57 -9.73
CA VAL A 278 -2.15 -45.36 -10.53
C VAL A 278 -2.08 -46.86 -10.19
N VAL A 279 -0.92 -47.38 -9.79
CA VAL A 279 -0.75 -48.80 -9.41
C VAL A 279 -1.37 -49.10 -8.04
N ALA A 280 -1.39 -48.14 -7.10
CA ALA A 280 -2.00 -48.31 -5.79
C ALA A 280 -3.55 -48.32 -5.82
N ALA A 281 -4.17 -47.63 -6.78
CA ALA A 281 -5.63 -47.58 -6.94
C ALA A 281 -6.20 -48.87 -7.57
N VAL A 282 -5.47 -49.51 -8.48
CA VAL A 282 -5.90 -50.76 -9.14
C VAL A 282 -5.71 -52.00 -8.23
N ALA A 283 -4.77 -51.95 -7.28
CA ALA A 283 -4.60 -53.03 -6.30
C ALA A 283 -5.67 -53.03 -5.19
N ARG A 284 -6.25 -51.87 -4.85
CA ARG A 284 -7.33 -51.77 -3.85
C ARG A 284 -8.71 -52.15 -4.38
N SER A 285 -9.00 -51.96 -5.67
CA SER A 285 -10.28 -52.40 -6.24
C SER A 285 -10.37 -53.92 -6.37
N ARG A 286 -9.27 -54.60 -6.75
CA ARG A 286 -9.24 -56.07 -6.90
C ARG A 286 -9.34 -56.85 -5.59
N LYS A 287 -9.06 -56.24 -4.43
CA LYS A 287 -9.20 -56.90 -3.12
C LYS A 287 -10.63 -56.80 -2.57
N ARG A 288 -11.42 -55.81 -3.01
CA ARG A 288 -12.79 -55.60 -2.54
C ARG A 288 -13.80 -56.53 -3.22
N ASP A 289 -13.51 -56.99 -4.43
CA ASP A 289 -14.36 -57.95 -5.15
C ASP A 289 -14.17 -59.41 -4.67
N ALA A 290 -13.11 -59.70 -3.92
CA ALA A 290 -12.84 -61.03 -3.36
C ALA A 290 -13.52 -61.30 -2.00
N ASP A 291 -13.87 -60.26 -1.24
CA ASP A 291 -14.47 -60.37 0.11
C ASP A 291 -16.02 -60.33 0.11
N THR A 292 -16.68 -60.26 -1.06
CA THR A 292 -18.17 -60.31 -1.16
C THR A 292 -18.68 -61.63 -1.73
N ALA A 293 -17.81 -62.63 -1.88
CA ALA A 293 -18.16 -63.97 -2.33
C ALA A 293 -17.75 -65.02 -1.29
N GLN A 294 -18.33 -64.92 -0.08
CA GLN A 294 -18.49 -66.03 0.86
C GLN A 294 -19.71 -65.80 1.75
#